data_AF-A0A5R9GRU2-F1
#
_entry.id   AF-A0A5R9GRU2-F1
#
_cell.length_a   1.000
_cell.length_b   1.000
_cell.length_c   1.000
_cell.angle_alpha   90.00
_cell.angle_beta   90.00
_cell.angle_gamma   90.00
#
_symmetry.space_group_name_H-M   'P 1'
#
loop_
_entity.id
_entity.type
_entity.pdbx_description
1 polymer ?
#
loop_
_entity_poly.entity_id
_entity_poly.type
_entity_poly.pdbx_seq_one_letter_code
_entity_poly.pdbx_strand_id
1 'polypeptide(L)' 'MMSSEELATVMGYSAKWYQDTGDVLVELSLLNGKRKSLGRMDAGQAAVLLAMLGRNGKKLVTYKDDQYMQVSEYYKFR' A
#
# COMPACT_ATOMS: atom_id res chain seq x y z
N MET A 1 -14.29 -7.07 -1.28
CA MET A 1 -13.86 -6.65 0.06
C MET A 1 -12.84 -7.65 0.58
N MET A 2 -11.73 -7.19 1.19
CA MET A 2 -10.77 -8.07 1.87
C MET A 2 -11.37 -8.64 3.15
N SER A 3 -11.04 -9.88 3.51
CA SER A 3 -11.41 -10.43 4.82
C SER A 3 -10.50 -9.87 5.91
N SER A 4 -10.99 -9.89 7.15
CA SER A 4 -10.20 -9.56 8.35
C SER A 4 -8.98 -10.46 8.52
N GLU A 5 -9.08 -11.73 8.11
CA GLU A 5 -7.96 -12.68 8.09
C GLU A 5 -6.89 -12.27 7.07
N GLU A 6 -7.28 -11.85 5.87
CA GLU A 6 -6.31 -11.37 4.87
C GLU A 6 -5.60 -10.10 5.37
N LEU A 7 -6.31 -9.20 6.05
CA LEU A 7 -5.71 -8.01 6.68
C LEU A 7 -4.67 -8.37 7.73
N ALA A 8 -4.92 -9.40 8.55
CA ALA A 8 -3.97 -9.89 9.55
C ALA A 8 -2.69 -10.49 8.93
N THR A 9 -2.76 -10.91 7.65
CA THR A 9 -1.60 -11.44 6.93
C THR A 9 -0.80 -10.38 6.16
N VAL A 10 -1.22 -9.11 6.15
CA VAL A 10 -0.50 -8.06 5.42
C VAL A 10 0.82 -7.76 6.11
N MET A 11 1.92 -7.91 5.38
CA MET A 11 3.28 -7.62 5.84
C MET A 11 3.90 -6.35 5.23
N GLY A 12 3.18 -5.70 4.32
CA GLY A 12 3.58 -4.43 3.74
C GLY A 12 2.70 -4.05 2.57
N TYR A 13 2.97 -2.88 1.99
CA TYR A 13 2.32 -2.41 0.78
C TYR A 13 3.28 -1.64 -0.11
N SER A 14 2.90 -1.51 -1.38
CA SER A 14 3.43 -0.54 -2.33
C SER A 14 2.28 0.24 -2.94
N ALA A 15 2.34 1.56 -2.87
CA ALA A 15 1.34 2.48 -3.42
C ALA A 15 2.00 3.37 -4.49
N LYS A 16 1.44 3.40 -5.70
CA LYS A 16 1.85 4.30 -6.79
C LYS A 16 0.80 5.36 -7.00
N TRP A 17 1.18 6.62 -6.81
CA TRP A 17 0.35 7.81 -6.91
C TRP A 17 0.60 8.49 -8.25
N TYR A 18 -0.37 8.45 -9.16
CA TYR A 18 -0.27 9.04 -10.49
C TYR A 18 -0.67 10.51 -10.43
N GLN A 19 0.22 11.42 -10.83
CA GLN A 19 -0.04 12.86 -10.74
C GLN A 19 -1.11 13.30 -11.75
N ASP A 20 -1.12 12.69 -12.93
CA ASP A 20 -1.95 13.11 -14.06
C ASP A 20 -3.44 12.76 -13.86
N THR A 21 -3.72 11.60 -13.25
CA THR A 21 -5.09 11.11 -13.06
C THR A 21 -5.58 11.27 -11.63
N GLY A 22 -4.69 11.47 -10.67
CA GLY A 22 -5.03 11.44 -9.23
C GLY A 22 -5.31 10.04 -8.70
N ASP A 23 -5.11 9.00 -9.51
CA ASP A 23 -5.31 7.62 -9.11
C ASP A 23 -4.15 7.11 -8.27
N VAL A 24 -4.47 6.16 -7.39
CA VAL A 24 -3.50 5.40 -6.63
C VAL A 24 -3.69 3.91 -6.92
N LEU A 25 -2.60 3.23 -7.25
CA LEU A 25 -2.54 1.78 -7.32
C LEU A 25 -1.87 1.24 -6.07
N VAL A 26 -2.56 0.36 -5.34
CA VAL A 26 -2.04 -0.26 -4.11
C VAL A 26 -1.87 -1.77 -4.31
N GLU A 27 -0.68 -2.25 -4.02
CA GLU A 27 -0.33 -3.68 -3.95
C GLU A 27 0.06 -4.03 -2.51
N LEU A 28 -0.60 -5.02 -1.93
CA LEU A 28 -0.28 -5.56 -0.61
C LEU A 28 0.69 -6.74 -0.74
N SER A 29 1.66 -6.80 0.17
CA SER A 29 2.50 -7.99 0.39
C SER A 29 1.93 -8.78 1.56
N LEU A 30 1.75 -10.09 1.40
CA LEU A 30 1.18 -10.98 2.41
C LEU A 30 2.23 -11.94 2.99
N LEU A 31 2.05 -12.40 4.22
CA LEU A 31 2.95 -13.32 4.94
C LEU A 31 3.25 -14.62 4.18
N ASN A 32 2.31 -15.09 3.36
CA ASN A 32 2.48 -16.28 2.52
C ASN A 32 3.31 -16.03 1.25
N GLY A 33 3.92 -14.85 1.10
CA GLY A 33 4.71 -14.44 -0.07
C GLY A 33 3.87 -13.99 -1.27
N LYS A 34 2.54 -14.07 -1.22
CA LYS A 34 1.67 -13.59 -2.29
C LYS A 34 1.53 -12.08 -2.26
N ARG A 35 1.16 -11.52 -3.41
CA ARG A 35 0.79 -10.12 -3.56
C ARG A 35 -0.67 -9.97 -3.95
N LYS A 36 -1.31 -8.93 -3.46
CA LYS A 36 -2.72 -8.62 -3.75
C LYS A 36 -2.86 -7.19 -4.22
N SER A 37 -3.25 -7.00 -5.48
CA SER A 37 -3.63 -5.69 -6.00
C SER A 37 -5.03 -5.33 -5.51
N LEU A 38 -5.19 -4.11 -5.01
CA LEU A 38 -6.49 -3.58 -4.59
C LEU A 38 -7.19 -2.79 -5.69
N GLY A 39 -6.58 -2.70 -6.88
CA GLY A 39 -7.10 -1.92 -8.00
C GLY A 39 -6.77 -0.42 -7.88
N ARG A 40 -7.42 0.36 -8.74
CA ARG A 40 -7.35 1.83 -8.74
C ARG A 40 -8.31 2.37 -7.69
N MET A 41 -7.85 3.35 -6.92
CA MET A 41 -8.64 4.11 -5.97
C MET A 41 -8.18 5.57 -6.01
N ASP A 42 -9.04 6.49 -5.56
CA ASP A 42 -8.64 7.89 -5.44
C ASP A 42 -7.65 8.11 -4.29
N ALA A 43 -6.97 9.24 -4.33
CA ALA A 43 -5.99 9.66 -3.32
C ALA A 43 -6.52 9.65 -1.88
N GLY A 44 -7.80 10.00 -1.67
CA GLY A 44 -8.42 10.02 -0.35
C GLY A 44 -8.66 8.62 0.20
N GLN A 45 -9.21 7.73 -0.61
CA GLN A 45 -9.39 6.31 -0.27
C GLN A 45 -8.06 5.63 0.04
N ALA A 46 -7.03 5.88 -0.78
CA ALA A 46 -5.69 5.37 -0.55
C ALA A 46 -5.12 5.88 0.78
N ALA A 47 -5.22 7.18 1.07
CA ALA A 47 -4.71 7.74 2.32
C ALA A 47 -5.33 7.09 3.56
N VAL A 48 -6.65 6.85 3.55
CA VAL A 48 -7.35 6.17 4.66
C VAL A 48 -6.86 4.73 4.81
N LEU A 49 -6.78 3.99 3.71
CA LEU A 49 -6.28 2.62 3.71
C LEU A 49 -4.85 2.54 4.25
N LEU A 50 -3.94 3.37 3.73
CA LEU A 50 -2.54 3.37 4.15
C LEU A 50 -2.39 3.78 5.62
N ALA A 51 -3.22 4.70 6.12
CA ALA A 51 -3.23 5.05 7.54
C ALA A 51 -3.70 3.91 8.46
N MET A 52 -4.62 3.05 7.98
CA MET A 52 -5.02 1.84 8.71
C MET A 52 -3.88 0.81 8.73
N LEU A 53 -3.16 0.66 7.62
CA LEU A 53 -2.07 -0.31 7.48
C LEU A 53 -0.80 0.15 8.24
N GLY A 54 -0.42 1.43 8.12
CA GLY A 54 0.84 2.00 8.63
C GLY A 54 0.98 2.08 10.16
N ARG A 55 -0.02 1.64 10.94
CA ARG A 55 0.05 1.67 12.42
C ARG A 55 1.17 0.80 12.99
N ASN A 56 1.72 -0.15 12.23
CA ASN A 56 2.70 -1.13 12.71
C ASN A 56 4.01 -1.17 11.89
N GLY A 57 4.24 -0.26 10.94
CA GLY A 57 5.29 -0.40 9.91
C GLY A 57 6.46 0.54 10.02
N LYS A 58 7.57 0.15 9.36
CA LYS A 58 8.65 1.08 9.04
C LYS A 58 8.54 1.42 7.57
N LYS A 59 8.25 2.70 7.29
CA LYS A 59 8.30 3.26 5.94
C LYS A 59 9.71 3.04 5.38
N LEU A 60 9.83 2.32 4.27
CA LEU A 60 11.12 1.82 3.81
C LEU A 60 11.60 2.49 2.52
N VAL A 61 10.70 2.87 1.60
CA VAL A 61 11.11 3.48 0.32
C VAL A 61 10.09 4.51 -0.15
N THR A 62 10.58 5.69 -0.55
CA THR A 62 9.80 6.65 -1.34
C THR A 62 10.62 6.98 -2.58
N TYR A 63 10.06 6.66 -3.74
CA TYR A 63 10.59 7.03 -5.05
C TYR A 63 9.61 8.01 -5.68
N LYS A 64 10.10 9.05 -6.35
CA LYS A 64 9.26 10.02 -7.04
C LYS A 64 9.94 10.41 -8.35
N ASP A 65 9.19 10.37 -9.43
CA ASP A 65 9.54 10.98 -10.70
C ASP A 65 8.41 11.91 -11.18
N ASP A 66 8.52 12.37 -12.43
CA ASP A 66 7.57 13.30 -13.04
C ASP A 66 6.19 12.67 -13.27
N GLN A 67 6.08 11.34 -13.32
CA GLN A 67 4.83 10.63 -13.62
C GLN A 67 4.12 10.15 -12.35
N TYR A 68 4.86 9.59 -11.41
CA TYR A 68 4.28 9.05 -10.19
C TYR A 68 5.20 9.13 -8.98
N MET A 69 4.58 9.07 -7.81
CA MET A 69 5.25 8.83 -6.55
C MET A 69 4.95 7.40 -6.10
N GLN A 70 5.98 6.60 -5.84
CA GLN A 70 5.85 5.28 -5.24
C GLN A 70 6.26 5.32 -3.77
N VAL A 71 5.38 4.83 -2.91
CA VAL A 71 5.62 4.66 -1.47
C VAL A 71 5.52 3.19 -1.14
N SER A 72 6.55 2.62 -0.52
CA SER A 72 6.55 1.24 -0.04
C SER A 72 6.88 1.19 1.45
N GLU A 73 6.08 0.42 2.19
CA GLU A 73 6.19 0.24 3.63
C GLU A 73 6.10 -1.24 3.97
N TYR A 74 6.96 -1.68 4.88
CA TYR A 74 7.02 -3.08 5.32
C TYR A 74 6.93 -3.15 6.84
N TYR A 75 6.13 -4.11 7.32
CA TYR A 75 5.92 -4.42 8.72
C TYR A 75 7.01 -5.38 9.18
N LYS A 76 7.83 -4.96 10.15
CA LYS A 76 8.79 -5.86 10.79
C LYS A 76 8.08 -6.54 11.95
N PHE A 77 7.61 -7.76 11.75
CA PHE A 77 7.14 -8.61 12.84
C PHE A 77 8.34 -8.97 13.72
N ARG A 78 8.24 -8.71 15.03
CA ARG A 78 9.23 -9.15 16.03
C ARG A 78 8.96 -10.60 16.43
#